data_AF-A0A8M1M550-F1
#
_entry.id   AF-A0A8M1M550-F1
#
_cell.length_a   1.000
_cell.length_b   1.000
_cell.length_c   1.000
_cell.angle_alpha   90.00
_cell.angle_beta   90.00
_cell.angle_gamma   90.00
#
_symmetry.space_group_name_H-M   'P 1'
#
loop_
_entity.id
_entity.type
_entity.pdbx_description
1 polymer ?
#
loop_
_entity_poly.entity_id
_entity_poly.type
_entity_poly.pdbx_seq_one_letter_code
_entity_poly.pdbx_strand_id
1 'polypeptide(L)'
;MQFLENYEKEDITVAELEGNSNSLWTISPPSKQKMIEELMDPNSSFSVVFSWSIQRNMSLGAKAEIATDKLSFPLKNITRKNIAKMIAGNNTESSRTPVTIEKIYPYYVKAPSDSNSKPIKQLLSENNFMNITIVLSRDNTTKSNSEWWVLNLTGNRIFNQHAQALELVVFNDKVSPPSLGFLAGYGIMGLYASVVLVIGKFVREFFSGISHSIMFEELPNVDRILKLCTDIFLVRETGELELEEDLYAKLIFLYRSPETMIKWTREKTN
;
A
#
# COMPACT_ATOMS: atom_id res chain seq x y z
N MET A 1 -20.51 -11.46 7.89
CA MET A 1 -19.29 -11.40 8.70
C MET A 1 -17.99 -11.46 7.89
N GLN A 2 -18.01 -11.90 6.62
CA GLN A 2 -16.85 -11.94 5.71
C GLN A 2 -15.99 -10.65 5.65
N PHE A 3 -16.55 -9.46 5.88
CA PHE A 3 -15.76 -8.23 5.93
C PHE A 3 -14.74 -8.25 7.08
N LEU A 4 -15.16 -8.68 8.27
CA LEU A 4 -14.34 -8.70 9.49
C LEU A 4 -13.22 -9.75 9.40
N GLU A 5 -13.40 -10.80 8.62
CA GLU A 5 -12.39 -11.86 8.41
C GLU A 5 -11.12 -11.34 7.72
N ASN A 6 -11.18 -10.19 7.04
CA ASN A 6 -10.02 -9.58 6.38
C ASN A 6 -9.16 -8.72 7.33
N TYR A 7 -9.60 -8.50 8.57
CA TYR A 7 -8.92 -7.63 9.52
C TYR A 7 -8.53 -8.41 10.78
N GLU A 8 -7.28 -8.24 11.20
CA GLU A 8 -6.81 -8.75 12.47
C GLU A 8 -7.09 -7.74 13.58
N LYS A 9 -6.94 -8.18 14.84
CA LYS A 9 -7.12 -7.31 16.01
C LYS A 9 -6.23 -6.06 15.96
N GLU A 10 -5.03 -6.19 15.40
CA GLU A 10 -4.04 -5.12 15.29
C GLU A 10 -4.43 -4.06 14.24
N ASP A 11 -5.23 -4.45 13.25
CA ASP A 11 -5.68 -3.54 12.19
C ASP A 11 -6.83 -2.64 12.66
N ILE A 12 -7.49 -2.98 13.78
CA ILE A 12 -8.65 -2.27 14.30
C ILE A 12 -8.22 -1.43 15.49
N THR A 13 -8.36 -0.12 15.37
CA THR A 13 -8.05 0.83 16.44
C THR A 13 -9.30 1.60 16.84
N VAL A 14 -9.43 1.85 18.13
CA VAL A 14 -10.48 2.72 18.66
C VAL A 14 -9.84 4.06 19.05
N ALA A 15 -10.33 5.14 18.47
CA ALA A 15 -9.95 6.50 18.82
C ALA A 15 -10.95 7.08 19.82
N GLU A 16 -10.52 7.24 21.08
CA GLU A 16 -11.27 7.95 22.11
C GLU A 16 -11.00 9.46 21.98
N LEU A 17 -12.07 10.23 21.87
CA LEU A 17 -12.03 11.68 21.66
C LEU A 17 -12.77 12.33 22.83
N GLU A 18 -12.10 13.23 23.55
CA GLU A 18 -12.76 14.00 24.61
C GLU A 18 -13.93 14.82 24.06
N GLY A 19 -15.02 14.92 24.83
CA GLY A 19 -16.22 15.61 24.39
C GLY A 19 -16.06 17.14 24.30
N ASN A 20 -15.16 17.71 25.11
CA ASN A 20 -14.89 19.15 25.07
C ASN A 20 -14.04 19.50 23.85
N SER A 21 -14.42 20.55 23.12
CA SER A 21 -13.57 21.09 22.07
C SER A 21 -12.24 21.59 22.64
N ASN A 22 -11.16 21.29 21.93
CA ASN A 22 -9.81 21.77 22.23
C ASN A 22 -9.62 23.27 21.95
N SER A 23 -10.59 23.92 21.31
CA SER A 23 -10.52 25.32 20.89
C SER A 23 -11.80 26.06 21.27
N LEU A 24 -11.65 27.35 21.56
CA LEU A 24 -12.78 28.24 21.82
C LEU A 24 -13.55 28.55 20.53
N TRP A 25 -14.85 28.75 20.65
CA TRP A 25 -15.72 29.12 19.55
C TRP A 25 -15.68 30.65 19.32
N THR A 26 -14.74 31.11 18.50
CA THR A 26 -14.47 32.55 18.28
C THR A 26 -15.28 33.14 17.11
N ILE A 27 -16.60 32.91 17.08
CA ILE A 27 -17.48 33.52 16.06
C ILE A 27 -17.72 35.01 16.34
N SER A 28 -17.74 35.85 15.31
CA SER A 28 -18.06 37.27 15.49
C SER A 28 -19.52 37.46 15.96
N PRO A 29 -19.84 38.44 16.83
CA PRO A 29 -21.22 38.66 17.27
C PRO A 29 -22.23 38.88 16.12
N PRO A 30 -21.91 39.63 15.05
CA PRO A 30 -22.80 39.75 13.88
C PRO A 30 -23.01 38.40 13.16
N SER A 31 -21.95 37.60 12.98
CA SER A 31 -22.07 36.27 12.37
C SER A 31 -22.91 35.33 13.22
N LYS A 32 -22.80 35.41 14.55
CA LYS A 32 -23.60 34.64 15.50
C LYS A 32 -25.08 35.02 15.40
N GLN A 33 -25.40 36.31 15.34
CA GLN A 33 -26.76 36.81 15.15
C GLN A 33 -27.36 36.31 13.84
N LYS A 34 -26.61 36.43 12.74
CA LYS A 34 -27.02 35.93 11.41
C LYS A 34 -27.26 34.41 11.41
N MET A 35 -26.39 33.64 12.08
CA MET A 35 -26.55 32.19 12.22
C MET A 35 -27.84 31.83 12.97
N ILE A 36 -28.20 32.57 14.02
CA ILE A 36 -29.46 32.36 14.76
C ILE A 36 -30.66 32.65 13.84
N GLU A 37 -30.63 33.74 13.09
CA GLU A 37 -31.70 34.12 12.15
C GLU A 37 -31.89 33.05 11.06
N GLU A 38 -30.80 32.59 10.43
CA GLU A 38 -30.84 31.55 9.40
C GLU A 38 -31.28 30.18 9.96
N LEU A 39 -30.94 29.83 11.21
CA LEU A 39 -31.41 28.61 11.84
C LEU A 39 -32.92 28.66 12.15
N MET A 40 -33.47 29.84 12.39
CA MET A 40 -34.89 30.05 12.71
C MET A 40 -35.78 30.17 11.46
N ASP A 41 -35.21 30.57 10.32
CA ASP A 41 -35.93 30.66 9.05
C ASP A 41 -36.30 29.27 8.50
N PRO A 42 -37.61 28.93 8.39
CA PRO A 42 -38.05 27.64 7.87
C PRO A 42 -37.77 27.46 6.38
N ASN A 43 -37.57 28.54 5.61
CA ASN A 43 -37.35 28.49 4.17
C ASN A 43 -35.88 28.28 3.80
N SER A 44 -34.97 28.66 4.70
CA SER A 44 -33.53 28.40 4.53
C SER A 44 -33.21 26.93 4.79
N SER A 45 -32.29 26.35 4.02
CA SER A 45 -31.75 25.01 4.26
C SER A 45 -30.43 25.12 5.01
N PHE A 46 -30.30 24.40 6.14
CA PHE A 46 -29.09 24.40 6.94
C PHE A 46 -28.49 22.99 6.97
N SER A 47 -27.21 22.86 6.65
CA SER A 47 -26.50 21.58 6.66
C SER A 47 -25.40 21.58 7.72
N VAL A 48 -25.17 20.41 8.32
CA VAL A 48 -24.04 20.14 9.20
C VAL A 48 -23.10 19.20 8.47
N VAL A 49 -21.83 19.56 8.50
CA VAL A 49 -20.75 18.76 7.90
C VAL A 49 -19.93 18.13 9.01
N PHE A 50 -19.81 16.81 8.98
CA PHE A 50 -18.91 16.04 9.82
C PHE A 50 -17.72 15.59 8.97
N SER A 51 -16.49 15.85 9.41
CA SER A 51 -15.27 15.44 8.70
C SER A 51 -14.30 14.78 9.65
N TRP A 52 -13.53 13.82 9.14
CA TRP A 52 -12.44 13.19 9.88
C TRP A 52 -11.16 13.17 9.05
N SER A 53 -10.03 13.11 9.74
CA SER A 53 -8.70 13.06 9.15
C SER A 53 -7.85 12.07 9.94
N ILE A 54 -7.24 11.13 9.23
CA ILE A 54 -6.42 10.06 9.82
C ILE A 54 -5.04 10.19 9.23
N GLN A 55 -4.05 10.51 10.07
CA GLN A 55 -2.65 10.62 9.68
C GLN A 55 -1.92 9.32 9.98
N ARG A 56 -1.21 8.78 8.99
CA ARG A 56 -0.44 7.53 9.07
C ARG A 56 1.03 7.83 8.81
N ASN A 57 1.91 6.99 9.36
CA ASN A 57 3.33 7.12 9.13
C ASN A 57 3.70 6.64 7.70
N MET A 58 4.10 7.57 6.84
CA MET A 58 4.44 7.27 5.44
C MET A 58 5.66 6.33 5.30
N SER A 59 6.58 6.34 6.27
CA SER A 59 7.80 5.51 6.23
C SER A 59 7.52 4.00 6.20
N LEU A 60 6.32 3.58 6.64
CA LEU A 60 5.91 2.18 6.68
C LEU A 60 5.27 1.68 5.37
N GLY A 61 5.18 2.51 4.33
CA GLY A 61 4.70 2.11 3.00
C GLY A 61 3.27 2.52 2.66
N ALA A 62 2.67 3.47 3.40
CA ALA A 62 1.39 4.06 3.02
C ALA A 62 1.52 4.85 1.70
N LYS A 63 0.48 4.82 0.85
CA LYS A 63 0.47 5.59 -0.42
C LYS A 63 0.20 7.07 -0.17
N ALA A 64 -0.63 7.39 0.81
CA ALA A 64 -0.90 8.73 1.28
C ALA A 64 -0.65 8.83 2.79
N GLU A 65 -0.15 9.97 3.25
CA GLU A 65 0.03 10.23 4.68
C GLU A 65 -1.30 10.44 5.39
N ILE A 66 -2.22 11.14 4.74
CA ILE A 66 -3.48 11.57 5.33
C ILE A 66 -4.64 10.98 4.52
N ALA A 67 -5.53 10.27 5.21
CA ALA A 67 -6.81 9.83 4.69
C ALA A 67 -7.94 10.68 5.29
N THR A 68 -8.72 11.36 4.45
CA THR A 68 -9.79 12.26 4.88
C THR A 68 -11.07 11.99 4.11
N ASP A 69 -12.21 12.30 4.73
CA ASP A 69 -13.51 12.40 4.07
C ASP A 69 -14.47 13.22 4.94
N LYS A 70 -15.61 13.60 4.36
CA LYS A 70 -16.64 14.39 5.00
C LYS A 70 -18.03 13.96 4.58
N LEU A 71 -18.96 14.07 5.51
CA LEU A 71 -20.39 13.81 5.31
C LEU A 71 -21.18 15.09 5.58
N SER A 72 -22.15 15.38 4.72
CA SER A 72 -23.02 16.56 4.86
C SER A 72 -24.46 16.10 5.07
N PHE A 73 -25.10 16.64 6.09
CA PHE A 73 -26.44 16.26 6.50
C PHE A 73 -27.34 17.50 6.66
N PRO A 74 -28.54 17.51 6.06
CA PRO A 74 -29.51 18.57 6.32
C PRO A 74 -30.08 18.45 7.75
N LEU A 75 -30.17 19.56 8.46
CA LEU A 75 -30.78 19.58 9.79
C LEU A 75 -32.31 19.70 9.70
N LYS A 76 -33.00 18.96 10.57
CA LYS A 76 -34.46 19.06 10.75
C LYS A 76 -34.82 20.42 11.38
N ASN A 77 -35.99 20.95 11.04
CA ASN A 77 -36.44 22.25 11.57
C ASN A 77 -36.54 22.30 13.11
N ILE A 78 -36.89 21.18 13.76
CA ILE A 78 -36.97 21.09 15.22
C ILE A 78 -35.58 21.21 15.85
N THR A 79 -34.60 20.45 15.34
CA THR A 79 -33.21 20.51 15.82
C THR A 79 -32.61 21.90 15.58
N ARG A 80 -32.87 22.53 14.43
CA ARG A 80 -32.39 23.89 14.11
C ARG A 80 -32.88 24.92 15.13
N LYS A 81 -34.17 24.91 15.45
CA LYS A 81 -34.77 25.82 16.44
C LYS A 81 -34.18 25.62 17.84
N ASN A 82 -33.92 24.36 18.24
CA ASN A 82 -33.32 24.08 19.53
C ASN A 82 -31.86 24.55 19.60
N ILE A 83 -31.08 24.37 18.53
CA ILE A 83 -29.71 24.89 18.42
C ILE A 83 -29.72 26.42 18.45
N ALA A 84 -30.62 27.07 17.71
CA ALA A 84 -30.75 28.53 17.72
C ALA A 84 -31.04 29.08 19.12
N LYS A 85 -31.97 28.44 19.86
CA LYS A 85 -32.27 28.80 21.26
C LYS A 85 -31.07 28.62 22.18
N MET A 86 -30.29 27.54 22.01
CA MET A 86 -29.07 27.30 22.76
C MET A 86 -28.03 28.40 22.52
N ILE A 87 -27.80 28.76 21.26
CA ILE A 87 -26.84 29.80 20.86
C ILE A 87 -27.28 31.19 21.34
N ALA A 88 -28.57 31.52 21.23
CA ALA A 88 -29.13 32.80 21.68
C ALA A 88 -28.98 32.99 23.20
N GLY A 89 -29.19 31.93 23.98
CA GLY A 89 -28.86 31.95 25.41
C GLY A 89 -29.81 32.75 26.31
N ASN A 90 -30.96 33.19 25.79
CA ASN A 90 -31.90 34.07 26.49
C ASN A 90 -32.53 33.43 27.75
N ASN A 91 -32.66 32.10 27.78
CA ASN A 91 -33.17 31.35 28.92
C ASN A 91 -32.09 30.39 29.44
N THR A 92 -31.78 30.46 30.73
CA THR A 92 -30.70 29.70 31.41
C THR A 92 -30.93 28.19 31.44
N GLU A 93 -32.19 27.73 31.41
CA GLU A 93 -32.52 26.31 31.35
C GLU A 93 -32.34 25.74 29.94
N SER A 94 -32.87 26.42 28.91
CA SER A 94 -32.79 25.94 27.52
C SER A 94 -31.40 26.04 26.90
N SER A 95 -30.50 26.85 27.47
CA SER A 95 -29.10 26.91 27.03
C SER A 95 -28.28 25.74 27.55
N ARG A 96 -28.71 25.09 28.65
CA ARG A 96 -28.03 23.94 29.26
C ARG A 96 -28.58 22.59 28.79
N THR A 97 -29.75 22.57 28.16
CA THR A 97 -30.34 21.32 27.66
C THR A 97 -29.59 20.81 26.43
N PRO A 98 -29.05 19.59 26.47
CA PRO A 98 -28.43 18.96 25.30
C PRO A 98 -29.39 18.82 24.12
N VAL A 99 -28.89 19.09 22.90
CA VAL A 99 -29.64 18.86 21.67
C VAL A 99 -29.08 17.66 20.92
N THR A 100 -29.94 16.69 20.63
CA THR A 100 -29.57 15.49 19.88
C THR A 100 -29.75 15.69 18.38
N ILE A 101 -28.69 15.43 17.62
CA ILE A 101 -28.69 15.35 16.17
C ILE A 101 -28.63 13.88 15.79
N GLU A 102 -29.66 13.43 15.07
CA GLU A 102 -29.82 12.03 14.71
C GLU A 102 -29.03 11.67 13.46
N LYS A 103 -28.49 10.43 13.42
CA LYS A 103 -27.93 9.81 12.22
C LYS A 103 -26.81 10.61 11.54
N ILE A 104 -25.88 11.15 12.33
CA ILE A 104 -24.80 12.00 11.81
C ILE A 104 -23.40 11.40 11.98
N TYR A 105 -23.22 10.51 12.95
CA TYR A 105 -21.89 10.02 13.33
C TYR A 105 -21.59 8.62 12.76
N PRO A 106 -20.63 8.48 11.82
CA PRO A 106 -20.19 7.18 11.35
C PRO A 106 -19.30 6.53 12.41
N TYR A 107 -19.84 5.55 13.14
CA TYR A 107 -19.10 4.87 14.21
C TYR A 107 -17.93 4.01 13.69
N TYR A 108 -18.08 3.45 12.49
CA TYR A 108 -17.09 2.59 11.85
C TYR A 108 -16.57 3.23 10.56
N VAL A 109 -15.27 3.50 10.52
CA VAL A 109 -14.59 4.13 9.39
C VAL A 109 -13.43 3.26 8.93
N LYS A 110 -13.23 3.20 7.62
CA LYS A 110 -12.10 2.54 6.99
C LYS A 110 -11.00 3.56 6.68
N ALA A 111 -9.77 3.26 7.08
CA ALA A 111 -8.55 3.98 6.76
C ALA A 111 -7.74 3.17 5.74
N PRO A 112 -7.97 3.36 4.43
CA PRO A 112 -7.16 2.73 3.39
C PRO A 112 -5.73 3.27 3.36
N SER A 113 -4.91 2.69 2.47
CA SER A 113 -3.56 3.18 2.20
C SER A 113 -3.53 4.47 1.37
N ASP A 114 -4.62 4.77 0.67
CA ASP A 114 -4.81 5.98 -0.12
C ASP A 114 -5.42 7.12 0.73
N SER A 115 -5.67 8.27 0.10
CA SER A 115 -6.16 9.46 0.79
C SER A 115 -7.67 9.45 1.09
N ASN A 116 -8.40 8.40 0.71
CA ASN A 116 -9.87 8.42 0.69
C ASN A 116 -10.47 7.51 1.76
N SER A 117 -10.60 8.03 2.97
CA SER A 117 -11.24 7.30 4.07
C SER A 117 -12.76 7.24 3.86
N LYS A 118 -13.44 6.14 4.19
CA LYS A 118 -14.90 6.05 4.04
C LYS A 118 -15.56 5.31 5.20
N PRO A 119 -16.82 5.64 5.56
CA PRO A 119 -17.61 4.83 6.49
C PRO A 119 -17.85 3.42 5.94
N ILE A 120 -17.84 2.43 6.83
CA ILE A 120 -17.98 1.02 6.45
C ILE A 120 -19.47 0.66 6.33
N LYS A 121 -19.99 0.73 5.10
CA LYS A 121 -21.42 0.47 4.82
C LYS A 121 -21.87 -0.95 5.19
N GLN A 122 -20.95 -1.93 5.18
CA GLN A 122 -21.23 -3.33 5.52
C GLN A 122 -21.49 -3.55 7.01
N LEU A 123 -20.91 -2.71 7.88
CA LEU A 123 -21.10 -2.79 9.34
C LEU A 123 -22.21 -1.86 9.80
N LEU A 124 -22.28 -0.68 9.21
CA LEU A 124 -23.29 0.33 9.53
C LEU A 124 -23.75 0.99 8.24
N SER A 125 -25.00 0.70 7.86
CA SER A 125 -25.64 1.41 6.75
C SER A 125 -25.76 2.90 7.09
N GLU A 126 -25.69 3.76 6.08
CA GLU A 126 -25.76 5.23 6.25
C GLU A 126 -27.02 5.68 6.99
N ASN A 127 -28.12 4.94 6.86
CA ASN A 127 -29.38 5.18 7.56
C ASN A 127 -29.32 4.90 9.07
N ASN A 128 -28.24 4.29 9.56
CA ASN A 128 -28.06 3.83 10.93
C ASN A 128 -26.85 4.48 11.62
N PHE A 129 -26.35 5.61 11.12
CA PHE A 129 -25.36 6.39 11.84
C PHE A 129 -25.82 6.72 13.26
N MET A 130 -24.85 6.88 14.16
CA MET A 130 -25.13 7.14 15.56
C MET A 130 -25.59 8.59 15.75
N ASN A 131 -26.33 8.80 16.83
CA ASN A 131 -26.79 10.12 17.24
C ASN A 131 -25.69 10.81 18.07
N ILE A 132 -25.56 12.11 17.91
CA ILE A 132 -24.67 12.93 18.74
C ILE A 132 -25.52 13.93 19.50
N THR A 133 -25.16 14.15 20.75
CA THR A 133 -25.67 15.22 21.57
C THR A 133 -24.69 16.39 21.59
N ILE A 134 -25.18 17.61 21.38
CA ILE A 134 -24.37 18.83 21.41
C ILE A 134 -24.84 19.78 22.50
N VAL A 135 -23.90 20.45 23.16
CA VAL A 135 -24.13 21.47 24.19
C VAL A 135 -23.14 22.61 23.98
N LEU A 136 -23.60 23.86 24.09
CA LEU A 136 -22.74 25.03 24.14
C LEU A 136 -22.38 25.34 25.59
N SER A 137 -21.12 25.16 25.96
CA SER A 137 -20.61 25.56 27.27
C SER A 137 -20.16 27.01 27.23
N ARG A 138 -20.35 27.72 28.34
CA ARG A 138 -19.94 29.12 28.52
C ARG A 138 -19.24 29.27 29.85
N ASP A 139 -18.10 29.96 29.84
CA ASP A 139 -17.46 30.37 31.08
C ASP A 139 -18.06 31.69 31.56
N ASN A 140 -18.66 31.66 32.76
CA ASN A 140 -19.16 32.84 33.45
C ASN A 140 -18.20 33.33 34.55
N THR A 141 -17.10 32.61 34.80
CA THR A 141 -16.17 32.90 35.90
C THR A 141 -15.10 33.92 35.49
N THR A 142 -14.65 33.88 34.24
CA THR A 142 -13.74 34.88 33.69
C THR A 142 -14.53 36.03 33.06
N LYS A 143 -14.00 37.26 33.11
CA LYS A 143 -14.60 38.43 32.42
C LYS A 143 -14.60 38.30 30.89
N SER A 144 -14.00 37.24 30.35
CA SER A 144 -14.08 36.90 28.94
C SER A 144 -15.31 36.03 28.69
N ASN A 145 -16.17 36.45 27.77
CA ASN A 145 -17.30 35.66 27.27
C ASN A 145 -16.79 34.48 26.41
N SER A 146 -16.11 33.53 27.03
CA SER A 146 -15.53 32.37 26.36
C SER A 146 -16.56 31.27 26.24
N GLU A 147 -16.81 30.81 25.01
CA GLU A 147 -17.76 29.75 24.69
C GLU A 147 -17.05 28.62 23.95
N TRP A 148 -17.45 27.36 24.18
CA TRP A 148 -16.95 26.21 23.44
C TRP A 148 -18.04 25.15 23.31
N TRP A 149 -17.93 24.32 22.26
CA TRP A 149 -18.87 23.23 22.02
C TRP A 149 -18.41 21.97 22.74
N VAL A 150 -19.40 21.26 23.30
CA VAL A 150 -19.22 19.94 23.91
C VAL A 150 -20.09 18.94 23.14
N LEU A 151 -19.46 17.87 22.68
CA LEU A 151 -20.10 16.79 21.94
C LEU A 151 -20.12 15.53 22.81
N ASN A 152 -21.20 14.75 22.71
CA ASN A 152 -21.32 13.47 23.38
C ASN A 152 -22.00 12.45 22.47
N LEU A 153 -21.44 11.24 22.38
CA LEU A 153 -22.03 10.18 21.59
C LEU A 153 -23.25 9.59 22.32
N THR A 154 -24.42 9.58 21.67
CA THR A 154 -25.62 8.96 22.23
C THR A 154 -25.60 7.46 21.90
N GLY A 155 -24.98 6.65 22.77
CA GLY A 155 -24.90 5.20 22.59
C GLY A 155 -24.01 4.51 23.61
N ASN A 156 -23.97 3.18 23.56
CA ASN A 156 -23.05 2.40 24.36
C ASN A 156 -21.65 2.50 23.77
N ARG A 157 -20.79 3.29 24.41
CA ARG A 157 -19.35 3.30 24.14
C ARG A 157 -18.71 2.02 24.66
N ILE A 158 -17.64 1.60 23.99
CA ILE A 158 -16.84 0.43 24.39
C ILE A 158 -16.04 0.81 25.64
N PHE A 159 -15.50 2.02 25.68
CA PHE A 159 -14.71 2.55 26.79
C PHE A 159 -15.48 3.64 27.57
N ASN A 160 -15.34 3.64 28.90
CA ASN A 160 -15.84 4.68 29.80
C ASN A 160 -17.26 5.18 29.53
N GLN A 161 -18.26 4.31 29.73
CA GLN A 161 -19.68 4.59 29.46
C GLN A 161 -20.25 5.84 30.15
N HIS A 162 -19.61 6.37 31.19
CA HIS A 162 -20.11 7.49 32.00
C HIS A 162 -19.47 8.85 31.67
N ALA A 163 -18.41 8.91 30.88
CA ALA A 163 -17.75 10.18 30.53
C ALA A 163 -18.49 10.94 29.41
N GLN A 164 -18.22 12.22 29.17
CA GLN A 164 -18.70 12.88 27.94
C GLN A 164 -17.61 12.77 26.87
N ALA A 165 -17.79 11.88 25.91
CA ALA A 165 -16.77 11.62 24.89
C ALA A 165 -17.37 11.10 23.58
N LEU A 166 -16.57 11.14 22.53
CA LEU A 166 -16.81 10.52 21.24
C LEU A 166 -15.86 9.32 21.08
N GLU A 167 -16.27 8.33 20.30
CA GLU A 167 -15.49 7.12 20.06
C GLU A 167 -15.61 6.73 18.60
N LEU A 168 -14.48 6.60 17.90
CA LEU A 168 -14.43 6.24 16.49
C LEU A 168 -13.67 4.93 16.30
N VAL A 169 -14.31 3.92 15.70
CA VAL A 169 -13.66 2.66 15.37
C VAL A 169 -13.09 2.74 13.95
N VAL A 170 -11.78 2.65 13.85
CA VAL A 170 -11.02 2.78 12.60
C VAL A 170 -10.45 1.43 12.19
N PHE A 171 -10.81 0.98 10.99
CA PHE A 171 -10.26 -0.21 10.35
C PHE A 171 -9.12 0.20 9.41
N ASN A 172 -7.90 -0.16 9.75
CA ASN A 172 -6.71 0.17 8.97
C ASN A 172 -6.47 -0.91 7.92
N ASP A 173 -6.37 -0.51 6.64
CA ASP A 173 -5.86 -1.44 5.63
C ASP A 173 -4.36 -1.64 5.81
N LYS A 174 -3.92 -2.90 5.69
CA LYS A 174 -2.51 -3.26 5.64
C LYS A 174 -1.84 -2.61 4.43
N VAL A 175 -0.61 -2.15 4.63
CA VAL A 175 0.21 -1.55 3.59
C VAL A 175 1.40 -2.45 3.30
N SER A 176 1.74 -2.60 2.03
CA SER A 176 2.95 -3.31 1.65
C SER A 176 4.16 -2.41 1.88
N PRO A 177 5.28 -2.94 2.40
CA PRO A 177 6.51 -2.18 2.52
C PRO A 177 6.92 -1.57 1.16
N PRO A 178 7.50 -0.35 1.15
CA PRO A 178 7.85 0.33 -0.11
C PRO A 178 8.85 -0.47 -0.96
N SER A 179 9.70 -1.28 -0.32
CA SER A 179 10.65 -2.18 -0.98
C SER A 179 9.99 -3.24 -1.88
N LEU A 180 8.76 -3.65 -1.57
CA LEU A 180 8.03 -4.67 -2.34
C LEU A 180 7.22 -4.07 -3.50
N GLY A 181 7.02 -2.75 -3.51
CA GLY A 181 6.24 -2.05 -4.54
C GLY A 181 6.80 -2.21 -5.96
N PHE A 182 8.12 -2.35 -6.10
CA PHE A 182 8.78 -2.57 -7.39
C PHE A 182 8.44 -3.94 -8.02
N LEU A 183 8.23 -4.97 -7.20
CA LEU A 183 7.91 -6.32 -7.67
C LEU A 183 6.45 -6.46 -8.12
N ALA A 184 5.54 -5.75 -7.45
CA ALA A 184 4.09 -5.84 -7.69
C ALA A 184 3.63 -5.19 -9.02
N GLY A 185 4.52 -4.46 -9.71
CA GLY A 185 4.26 -3.89 -11.02
C GLY A 185 4.81 -4.74 -12.17
N TYR A 186 5.52 -4.08 -13.09
CA TYR A 186 6.15 -4.73 -14.24
C TYR A 186 7.44 -5.50 -13.90
N GLY A 187 7.90 -5.47 -12.64
CA GLY A 187 9.14 -6.13 -12.21
C GLY A 187 9.14 -7.64 -12.45
N ILE A 188 8.05 -8.33 -12.08
CA ILE A 188 7.90 -9.77 -12.32
C ILE A 188 7.83 -10.09 -13.82
N MET A 189 7.15 -9.27 -14.61
CA MET A 189 7.06 -9.47 -16.06
C MET A 189 8.41 -9.23 -16.75
N GLY A 190 9.18 -8.24 -16.29
CA GLY A 190 10.54 -7.98 -16.75
C GLY A 190 11.51 -9.11 -16.39
N LEU A 191 11.41 -9.64 -15.16
CA LEU A 191 12.20 -10.81 -14.73
C LEU A 191 11.82 -12.06 -15.55
N TYR A 192 10.53 -12.28 -15.80
CA TYR A 192 10.09 -13.38 -16.65
C TYR A 192 10.67 -13.25 -18.07
N ALA A 193 10.54 -12.06 -18.69
CA ALA A 193 11.07 -11.81 -20.02
C ALA A 193 12.59 -12.00 -20.10
N SER A 194 13.34 -11.56 -19.07
CA SER A 194 14.80 -11.71 -19.05
C SER A 194 15.22 -13.19 -18.99
N VAL A 195 14.61 -13.98 -18.11
CA VAL A 195 14.89 -15.42 -18.01
C VAL A 195 14.57 -16.13 -19.31
N VAL A 196 13.42 -15.84 -19.92
CA VAL A 196 13.01 -16.44 -21.21
C VAL A 196 14.00 -16.10 -22.32
N LEU A 197 14.45 -14.84 -22.42
CA LEU A 197 15.44 -14.42 -23.42
C LEU A 197 16.79 -15.09 -23.21
N VAL A 198 17.24 -15.25 -21.95
CA VAL A 198 18.50 -15.92 -21.63
C VAL A 198 18.44 -17.40 -22.02
N ILE A 199 17.38 -18.12 -21.65
CA ILE A 199 17.19 -19.52 -22.05
C ILE A 199 17.11 -19.62 -23.58
N GLY A 200 16.37 -18.73 -24.23
CA GLY A 200 16.28 -18.67 -25.69
C GLY A 200 17.65 -18.48 -26.37
N LYS A 201 18.51 -17.65 -25.78
CA LYS A 201 19.89 -17.46 -26.24
C LYS A 201 20.72 -18.75 -26.10
N PHE A 202 20.66 -19.41 -24.94
CA PHE A 202 21.35 -20.68 -24.73
C PHE A 202 20.90 -21.77 -25.72
N VAL A 203 19.60 -21.93 -25.90
CA VAL A 203 19.05 -22.89 -26.88
C VAL A 203 19.54 -22.56 -28.29
N ARG A 204 19.55 -21.28 -28.67
CA ARG A 204 20.04 -20.86 -29.99
C ARG A 204 21.54 -21.15 -30.19
N GLU A 205 22.37 -21.02 -29.16
CA GLU A 205 23.80 -21.33 -29.25
C GLU A 205 24.06 -22.80 -29.59
N PHE A 206 23.29 -23.75 -29.02
CA PHE A 206 23.40 -25.17 -29.34
C PHE A 206 23.17 -25.48 -30.82
N PHE A 207 22.26 -24.78 -31.50
CA PHE A 207 21.97 -25.02 -32.92
C PHE A 207 22.79 -24.17 -33.87
N SER A 208 23.20 -22.97 -33.45
CA SER A 208 23.90 -22.03 -34.32
C SER A 208 25.41 -22.31 -34.43
N GLY A 209 26.01 -23.00 -33.45
CA GLY A 209 27.46 -23.25 -33.41
C GLY A 209 27.93 -24.52 -34.13
N ILE A 210 27.01 -25.40 -34.52
CA ILE A 210 27.34 -26.75 -35.02
C ILE A 210 28.18 -26.70 -36.29
N SER A 211 27.91 -25.76 -37.22
CA SER A 211 28.63 -25.70 -38.50
C SER A 211 30.14 -25.46 -38.36
N HIS A 212 30.57 -24.75 -37.31
CA HIS A 212 31.98 -24.48 -37.05
C HIS A 212 32.69 -25.70 -36.43
N SER A 213 31.98 -26.57 -35.71
CA SER A 213 32.57 -27.77 -35.09
C SER A 213 32.65 -28.98 -36.03
N ILE A 214 31.89 -28.99 -37.14
CA ILE A 214 31.87 -30.10 -38.11
C ILE A 214 33.29 -30.56 -38.50
N MET A 215 34.20 -29.63 -38.76
CA MET A 215 35.57 -29.98 -39.19
C MET A 215 36.39 -30.73 -38.14
N PHE A 216 35.98 -30.69 -36.87
CA PHE A 216 36.67 -31.35 -35.75
C PHE A 216 35.90 -32.54 -35.18
N GLU A 217 34.57 -32.55 -35.32
CA GLU A 217 33.70 -33.61 -34.78
C GLU A 217 33.46 -34.74 -35.81
N GLU A 218 33.30 -34.41 -37.09
CA GLU A 218 32.97 -35.37 -38.14
C GLU A 218 34.24 -35.96 -38.78
N LEU A 219 34.96 -36.80 -38.03
CA LEU A 219 36.19 -37.46 -38.47
C LEU A 219 36.01 -39.00 -38.54
N PRO A 220 36.26 -39.64 -39.70
CA PRO A 220 35.92 -41.06 -39.89
C PRO A 220 36.80 -42.05 -39.12
N ASN A 221 38.11 -41.77 -38.97
CA ASN A 221 39.00 -42.56 -38.10
C ASN A 221 39.97 -41.63 -37.35
N VAL A 222 39.95 -41.68 -36.02
CA VAL A 222 40.77 -40.82 -35.15
C VAL A 222 41.97 -41.55 -34.52
N ASP A 223 42.20 -42.82 -34.84
CA ASP A 223 43.19 -43.68 -34.16
C ASP A 223 44.61 -43.11 -34.24
N ARG A 224 44.95 -42.49 -35.37
CA ARG A 224 46.29 -41.89 -35.55
C ARG A 224 46.48 -40.61 -34.74
N ILE A 225 45.41 -39.84 -34.54
CA ILE A 225 45.42 -38.64 -33.68
C ILE A 225 45.48 -39.08 -32.22
N LEU A 226 44.67 -40.07 -31.86
CA LEU A 226 44.70 -40.68 -30.53
C LEU A 226 46.10 -41.22 -30.19
N LYS A 227 46.72 -41.96 -31.12
CA LYS A 227 48.09 -42.45 -30.95
C LYS A 227 49.09 -41.31 -30.75
N LEU A 228 49.00 -40.24 -31.54
CA LEU A 228 49.86 -39.06 -31.35
C LEU A 228 49.69 -38.43 -29.96
N CYS A 229 48.45 -38.30 -29.47
CA CYS A 229 48.19 -37.80 -28.11
C CYS A 229 48.75 -38.73 -27.04
N THR A 230 48.64 -40.05 -27.22
CA THR A 230 49.23 -41.05 -26.30
C THR A 230 50.75 -41.05 -26.34
N ASP A 231 51.36 -40.90 -27.52
CA ASP A 231 52.82 -40.80 -27.68
C ASP A 231 53.35 -39.53 -26.97
N ILE A 232 52.64 -38.39 -27.10
CA ILE A 232 52.95 -37.17 -26.33
C ILE A 232 52.87 -37.43 -24.82
N PHE A 233 51.82 -38.12 -24.36
CA PHE A 233 51.65 -38.45 -22.95
C PHE A 233 52.80 -39.34 -22.44
N LEU A 234 53.19 -40.35 -23.21
CA LEU A 234 54.28 -41.27 -22.87
C LEU A 234 55.63 -40.54 -22.79
N VAL A 235 55.94 -39.71 -23.77
CA VAL A 235 57.19 -38.94 -23.84
C VAL A 235 57.31 -37.92 -22.70
N ARG A 236 56.16 -37.35 -22.29
CA ARG A 236 56.09 -36.52 -21.07
C ARG A 236 56.39 -37.32 -19.81
N GLU A 237 55.92 -38.57 -19.72
CA GLU A 237 56.18 -39.44 -18.57
C GLU A 237 57.65 -39.88 -18.48
N THR A 238 58.30 -40.11 -19.63
CA THR A 238 59.72 -40.47 -19.70
C THR A 238 60.66 -39.26 -19.52
N GLY A 239 60.15 -38.04 -19.63
CA GLY A 239 60.90 -36.80 -19.42
C GLY A 239 61.74 -36.34 -20.62
N GLU A 240 61.47 -36.86 -21.82
CA GLU A 240 62.15 -36.45 -23.06
C GLU A 240 61.49 -35.21 -23.68
N LEU A 241 61.76 -34.04 -23.11
CA LEU A 241 61.06 -32.78 -23.44
C LEU A 241 61.25 -32.31 -24.89
N GLU A 242 62.41 -32.55 -25.50
CA GLU A 242 62.67 -32.17 -26.90
C GLU A 242 61.73 -32.94 -27.85
N LEU A 243 61.55 -34.24 -27.60
CA LEU A 243 60.65 -35.09 -28.39
C LEU A 243 59.17 -34.72 -28.14
N GLU A 244 58.83 -34.29 -26.92
CA GLU A 244 57.49 -33.79 -26.60
C GLU A 244 57.15 -32.54 -27.42
N GLU A 245 58.08 -31.58 -27.52
CA GLU A 245 57.91 -30.35 -28.28
C GLU A 245 57.66 -30.64 -29.77
N ASP A 246 58.44 -31.55 -30.35
CA ASP A 246 58.29 -31.98 -31.75
C ASP A 246 56.93 -32.64 -32.02
N LEU A 247 56.49 -33.54 -31.14
CA LEU A 247 55.19 -34.21 -31.28
C LEU A 247 54.03 -33.24 -31.07
N TYR A 248 54.15 -32.29 -30.15
CA TYR A 248 53.14 -31.26 -29.92
C TYR A 248 53.05 -30.26 -31.09
N ALA A 249 54.18 -29.84 -31.66
CA ALA A 249 54.22 -29.00 -32.85
C ALA A 249 53.50 -29.69 -34.03
N LYS A 250 53.69 -31.00 -34.18
CA LYS A 250 52.97 -31.82 -35.16
C LYS A 250 51.45 -31.85 -34.91
N LEU A 251 51.01 -31.93 -33.66
CA LEU A 251 49.59 -31.86 -33.30
C LEU A 251 48.99 -30.51 -33.66
N ILE A 252 49.64 -29.40 -33.30
CA ILE A 252 49.18 -28.05 -33.65
C ILE A 252 49.13 -27.85 -35.17
N PHE A 253 50.13 -28.34 -35.91
CA PHE A 253 50.14 -28.28 -37.37
C PHE A 253 48.92 -29.01 -37.96
N LEU A 254 48.56 -30.18 -37.42
CA LEU A 254 47.38 -30.92 -37.84
C LEU A 254 46.09 -30.13 -37.64
N TYR A 255 45.91 -29.48 -36.48
CA TYR A 255 44.74 -28.65 -36.18
C TYR A 255 44.70 -27.32 -36.94
N ARG A 256 45.82 -26.85 -37.50
CA ARG A 256 45.89 -25.65 -38.35
C ARG A 256 45.54 -25.91 -39.82
N SER A 257 45.55 -27.17 -40.27
CA SER A 257 45.33 -27.54 -41.68
C SER A 257 44.21 -28.59 -41.81
N PRO A 258 42.97 -28.18 -42.13
CA PRO A 258 41.84 -29.09 -42.33
C PRO A 258 42.11 -30.16 -43.40
N GLU A 259 42.84 -29.78 -44.46
CA GLU A 259 43.23 -30.70 -45.54
C GLU A 259 44.15 -31.83 -45.05
N THR A 260 45.08 -31.51 -44.14
CA THR A 260 45.97 -32.50 -43.53
C THR A 260 45.20 -33.37 -42.55
N MET A 261 44.29 -32.77 -41.77
CA MET A 261 43.40 -33.48 -40.86
C MET A 261 42.57 -34.54 -41.61
N ILE A 262 41.93 -34.17 -42.71
CA ILE A 262 41.16 -35.10 -43.56
C ILE A 262 42.04 -36.24 -44.10
N LYS A 263 43.26 -35.94 -44.57
CA LYS A 263 44.18 -36.97 -45.06
C LYS A 263 44.61 -37.94 -43.94
N TRP A 264 44.76 -37.43 -42.72
CA TRP A 264 45.22 -38.19 -41.56
C TRP A 264 44.11 -39.08 -40.98
N THR A 265 42.85 -38.68 -41.10
CA THR A 265 41.68 -39.38 -40.55
C THR A 265 40.96 -40.30 -41.54
N ARG A 266 41.48 -40.47 -42.76
CA ARG A 266 40.89 -41.40 -43.75
C ARG A 266 40.82 -42.82 -43.22
N GLU A 267 39.72 -43.51 -43.54
CA GLU A 267 39.60 -44.95 -43.32
C GLU A 267 40.72 -45.70 -44.04
N LYS A 268 41.25 -46.74 -43.37
CA LYS A 268 42.16 -47.69 -44.01
C LYS A 268 41.31 -48.66 -44.83
N THR A 269 41.25 -48.47 -46.14
CA THR A 269 40.86 -49.54 -47.05
C THR A 269 41.99 -50.56 -47.10
N ASN A 270 41.75 -51.76 -46.57
CA ASN A 270 42.66 -52.91 -46.69
C ASN A 270 42.68 -53.45 -48.12
#